data_AF-M4BVY6-F1
#
_entry.id   AF-M4BVY6-F1
#
_cell.length_a   1.000
_cell.length_b   1.000
_cell.length_c   1.000
_cell.angle_alpha   90.00
_cell.angle_beta   90.00
_cell.angle_gamma   90.00
#
_symmetry.space_group_name_H-M   'P 1'
#
loop_
_entity.id
_entity.type
_entity.pdbx_description
1 polymer ?
#
loop_
_entity_poly.entity_id
_entity_poly.type
_entity_poly.pdbx_seq_one_letter_code
_entity_poly.pdbx_strand_id
1 'polypeptide(L)'
;MVQHDAQGDVLFLHRNSHKLMGEPLREQLNYKSRAIAWSKKKIEVRQRFRQEGKPIPSWSELKPIVQAEELPAPTLEAPEPDGLPDSVVWTHLLSFNSSFKREKYYVKTYFAYPDFPRSQNCYGQRNVSMTEHFFAQNVTDLPFAGLETNLRRFAAEAMEIKQT
;
A
#
# COMPACT_ATOMS: atom_id res chain seq x y z
N MET A 1 7.27 -2.30 11.06
CA MET A 1 8.45 -2.32 11.93
C MET A 1 7.96 -2.65 13.32
N VAL A 2 8.51 -3.69 13.94
CA VAL A 2 8.31 -4.00 15.36
C VAL A 2 9.37 -3.20 16.11
N GLN A 3 8.96 -2.38 17.07
CA GLN A 3 9.89 -1.72 18.00
C GLN A 3 9.76 -2.40 19.36
N HIS A 4 10.89 -2.91 19.87
CA HIS A 4 11.02 -3.39 21.23
C HIS A 4 11.46 -2.23 22.13
N ASP A 5 11.15 -2.30 23.42
CA ASP A 5 11.76 -1.41 24.41
C ASP A 5 13.19 -1.84 24.77
N ALA A 6 13.78 -1.16 25.76
CA ALA A 6 15.14 -1.43 26.20
C ALA A 6 15.30 -2.78 26.94
N GLN A 7 14.18 -3.41 27.32
CA GLN A 7 14.09 -4.70 27.99
C GLN A 7 13.84 -5.83 27.00
N GLY A 8 13.53 -5.51 25.74
CA GLY A 8 13.22 -6.48 24.70
C GLY A 8 11.73 -6.81 24.61
N ASP A 9 10.88 -6.13 25.38
CA ASP A 9 9.43 -6.31 25.30
C ASP A 9 8.87 -5.57 24.08
N VAL A 10 7.88 -6.15 23.41
CA VAL A 10 7.27 -5.56 22.21
C VAL A 10 6.47 -4.32 22.60
N LEU A 11 6.96 -3.14 22.21
CA LEU A 11 6.39 -1.86 22.64
C LEU A 11 5.35 -1.31 21.66
N PHE A 12 5.54 -1.53 20.35
CA PHE A 12 4.61 -1.04 19.34
C PHE A 12 4.75 -1.77 18.00
N LEU A 13 3.62 -2.18 17.41
CA LEU A 13 3.53 -2.45 15.98
C LEU A 13 3.37 -1.11 15.28
N HIS A 14 4.39 -0.65 14.55
CA HIS A 14 4.23 0.57 13.75
C HIS A 14 3.08 0.36 12.75
N ARG A 15 1.98 1.10 12.98
CA ARG A 15 0.88 1.24 12.03
C ARG A 15 1.42 1.94 10.79
N ASN A 16 1.71 1.17 9.76
CA ASN A 16 1.77 1.73 8.42
C ASN A 16 0.31 1.92 8.00
N SER A 17 -0.06 3.17 7.72
CA SER A 17 -1.43 3.60 7.40
C SER A 17 -2.02 2.96 6.15
N HIS A 18 -1.20 2.21 5.39
CA HIS A 18 -1.58 1.53 4.16
C HIS A 18 -1.57 -0.01 4.30
N LYS A 19 -1.54 -0.55 5.51
CA LYS A 19 -1.53 -2.01 5.75
C LYS A 19 -2.89 -2.51 6.23
N LEU A 20 -3.26 -3.73 5.82
CA LEU A 20 -4.44 -4.44 6.29
C LEU A 20 -5.74 -3.63 6.05
N MET A 21 -5.81 -3.00 4.88
CA MET A 21 -6.95 -2.23 4.42
C MET A 21 -7.99 -3.11 3.72
N GLY A 22 -7.58 -4.26 3.18
CA GLY A 22 -8.45 -5.13 2.40
C GLY A 22 -8.77 -4.58 1.01
N GLU A 23 -7.99 -3.61 0.52
CA GLU A 23 -8.18 -2.94 -0.77
C GLU A 23 -6.82 -2.57 -1.37
N PRO A 24 -6.64 -2.74 -2.69
CA PRO A 24 -5.35 -2.50 -3.30
C PRO A 24 -4.94 -1.02 -3.16
N LEU A 25 -3.66 -0.80 -2.92
CA LEU A 25 -3.12 0.55 -2.85
C LEU A 25 -3.22 1.20 -4.22
N ARG A 26 -3.97 2.31 -4.33
CA ARG A 26 -4.24 3.02 -5.58
C ARG A 26 -3.58 4.37 -5.63
N GLU A 27 -3.29 4.84 -6.84
CA GLU A 27 -2.79 6.19 -7.08
C GLU A 27 -3.73 7.24 -6.49
N GLN A 28 -3.15 8.29 -5.89
CA GLN A 28 -3.95 9.42 -5.43
C GLN A 28 -4.62 10.12 -6.63
N LEU A 29 -5.94 10.26 -6.55
CA LEU A 29 -6.70 10.97 -7.55
C LEU A 29 -6.45 12.47 -7.45
N ASN A 30 -5.85 13.05 -8.48
CA ASN A 30 -5.90 14.49 -8.67
C ASN A 30 -7.32 14.88 -9.09
N TYR A 31 -8.12 15.37 -8.14
CA TYR A 31 -9.53 15.72 -8.37
C TYR A 31 -9.74 16.71 -9.52
N LYS A 32 -8.82 17.65 -9.72
CA LYS A 32 -8.90 18.61 -10.83
C LYS A 32 -8.70 17.92 -12.18
N SER A 33 -7.65 17.10 -12.28
CA SER A 33 -7.40 16.31 -13.49
C SER A 33 -8.52 15.33 -13.77
N ARG A 34 -9.05 14.66 -12.73
CA ARG A 34 -10.20 13.76 -12.83
C ARG A 34 -11.43 14.49 -13.36
N ALA A 35 -11.78 15.65 -12.79
CA ALA A 35 -12.93 16.44 -13.24
C ALA A 35 -12.81 16.86 -14.73
N ILE A 36 -11.60 17.24 -15.18
CA ILE A 36 -11.33 17.57 -16.58
C ILE A 36 -11.53 16.34 -17.47
N ALA A 37 -10.94 15.18 -17.10
CA ALA A 37 -11.09 13.93 -17.84
C ALA A 37 -12.57 13.52 -17.92
N TRP A 38 -13.31 13.67 -16.82
CA TRP A 38 -14.75 13.39 -16.75
C TRP A 38 -15.55 14.28 -17.70
N SER A 39 -15.22 15.57 -17.79
CA SER A 39 -15.87 16.49 -18.74
C SER A 39 -15.58 16.09 -20.19
N LYS A 40 -14.34 15.69 -20.51
CA LYS A 40 -13.98 15.20 -21.85
C LYS A 40 -14.75 13.92 -22.20
N LYS A 41 -14.85 12.98 -21.25
CA LYS A 41 -15.56 11.71 -21.45
C LYS A 41 -17.04 11.92 -21.78
N LYS A 42 -17.71 12.88 -21.12
CA LYS A 42 -19.11 13.24 -21.46
C LYS A 42 -19.25 13.74 -22.90
N ILE A 43 -18.28 14.52 -23.38
CA ILE A 43 -18.27 15.01 -24.77
C ILE A 43 -18.04 13.85 -25.73
N GLU A 44 -17.10 12.95 -25.45
CA GLU A 44 -16.83 11.75 -26.24
C GLU A 44 -18.06 10.83 -26.35
N VAL A 45 -18.76 10.56 -25.24
CA VAL A 45 -20.00 9.78 -25.25
C VAL A 45 -21.05 10.43 -26.15
N ARG A 46 -21.25 11.75 -26.06
CA ARG A 46 -22.19 12.46 -26.94
C ARG A 46 -21.79 12.38 -28.42
N GLN A 47 -20.49 12.46 -28.72
CA GLN A 47 -19.99 12.30 -30.09
C GLN A 47 -20.21 10.89 -30.62
N ARG A 48 -19.97 9.86 -29.80
CA ARG A 48 -20.23 8.46 -30.12
C ARG A 48 -21.71 8.22 -30.47
N PHE A 49 -22.63 8.70 -29.63
CA PHE A 49 -24.07 8.59 -29.89
C PHE A 49 -24.48 9.30 -31.19
N ARG A 50 -23.87 10.46 -31.49
CA ARG A 50 -24.09 11.17 -32.75
C ARG A 50 -23.62 10.36 -33.97
N GLN A 51 -22.45 9.74 -33.90
CA GLN A 51 -21.90 8.91 -34.98
C GLN A 51 -22.74 7.65 -35.21
N GLU A 52 -23.27 7.07 -34.13
CA GLU A 52 -24.15 5.89 -34.17
C GLU A 52 -25.61 6.21 -34.54
N GLY A 53 -25.95 7.48 -34.78
CA GLY A 53 -27.32 7.92 -35.09
C GLY A 53 -28.30 7.77 -33.92
N LYS A 54 -27.80 7.61 -32.69
CA LYS A 54 -28.60 7.49 -31.47
C LYS A 54 -29.03 8.86 -30.94
N PRO A 55 -30.17 8.95 -30.22
CA PRO A 55 -30.58 10.19 -29.56
C PRO A 55 -29.51 10.65 -28.56
N ILE A 56 -29.11 11.92 -28.64
CA ILE A 56 -28.00 12.45 -27.84
C ILE A 56 -28.45 12.61 -26.37
N PRO A 57 -27.81 11.92 -25.40
CA PRO A 57 -28.22 11.99 -24.00
C PRO A 57 -28.00 13.38 -23.40
N SER A 58 -28.90 13.82 -22.53
CA SER A 58 -28.76 15.06 -21.75
C SER A 58 -27.59 15.01 -20.75
N TRP A 59 -27.18 16.15 -20.21
CA TRP A 59 -26.08 16.21 -19.24
C TRP A 59 -26.32 15.42 -17.95
N SER A 60 -27.59 15.27 -17.53
CA SER A 60 -27.99 14.42 -16.40
C SER A 60 -27.86 12.92 -16.73
N GLU A 61 -28.25 12.51 -17.93
CA GLU A 61 -28.19 11.12 -18.40
C GLU A 61 -26.74 10.66 -18.68
N LEU A 62 -25.84 11.59 -19.00
CA LEU A 62 -24.42 11.27 -19.21
C LEU A 62 -23.67 10.91 -17.93
N LYS A 63 -24.12 11.37 -16.75
CA LYS A 63 -23.45 11.04 -15.48
C LYS A 63 -23.39 9.53 -15.22
N PRO A 64 -24.52 8.79 -15.19
CA PRO A 64 -24.48 7.35 -14.94
C PRO A 64 -23.74 6.58 -16.04
N ILE A 65 -23.82 7.02 -17.31
CA ILE A 65 -23.10 6.39 -18.42
C ILE A 65 -21.58 6.52 -18.23
N VAL A 66 -21.10 7.75 -17.97
CA VAL A 66 -19.66 7.99 -17.76
C VAL A 66 -19.16 7.34 -16.48
N GLN A 67 -19.98 7.30 -15.42
CA GLN A 67 -19.63 6.62 -14.19
C GLN A 67 -19.54 5.09 -14.35
N ALA A 68 -20.40 4.48 -15.16
CA ALA A 68 -20.34 3.05 -15.47
C ALA A 68 -19.11 2.69 -16.34
N GLU A 69 -18.61 3.63 -17.15
CA GLU A 69 -17.36 3.48 -17.93
C GLU A 69 -16.10 3.88 -17.14
N GLU A 70 -16.23 4.39 -15.90
CA GLU A 70 -15.09 4.86 -15.11
C GLU A 70 -14.35 3.69 -14.46
N LEU A 71 -13.13 3.46 -14.92
CA LEU A 71 -12.24 2.49 -14.28
C LEU A 71 -11.72 3.04 -12.95
N PRO A 72 -11.49 2.17 -11.95
CA PRO A 72 -10.81 2.58 -10.74
C PRO A 72 -9.42 3.14 -11.05
N ALA A 73 -8.90 3.97 -10.14
CA ALA A 73 -7.53 4.43 -10.22
C ALA A 73 -6.56 3.23 -10.32
N PRO A 74 -5.47 3.36 -11.10
CA PRO A 74 -4.45 2.31 -11.18
C PRO A 74 -3.95 1.91 -9.80
N THR A 75 -3.64 0.63 -9.63
CA THR A 75 -2.96 0.15 -8.44
C THR A 75 -1.49 0.56 -8.50
N LEU A 76 -0.96 1.01 -7.37
CA LEU A 76 0.45 1.40 -7.21
C LEU A 76 1.38 0.18 -7.11
N GLU A 77 0.84 -0.93 -6.62
CA GLU A 77 1.57 -2.17 -6.40
C GLU A 77 0.99 -3.27 -7.30
N ALA A 78 1.86 -4.21 -7.67
CA ALA A 78 1.45 -5.39 -8.42
C ALA A 78 0.62 -6.31 -7.52
N PRO A 79 -0.36 -7.06 -8.07
CA PRO A 79 -1.10 -8.05 -7.31
C PRO A 79 -0.18 -9.11 -6.72
N GLU A 80 -0.42 -9.50 -5.49
CA GLU A 80 0.29 -10.61 -4.85
C GLU A 80 -0.18 -11.96 -5.44
N PRO A 81 0.69 -12.98 -5.49
CA PRO A 81 0.33 -14.30 -6.03
C PRO A 81 -0.80 -15.00 -5.29
N ASP A 82 -1.04 -14.61 -4.03
CA ASP A 82 -2.10 -15.16 -3.18
C ASP A 82 -3.50 -14.57 -3.48
N GLY A 83 -3.58 -13.60 -4.41
CA GLY A 83 -4.82 -12.98 -4.83
C GLY A 83 -5.43 -12.01 -3.82
N LEU A 84 -4.75 -11.74 -2.70
CA LEU A 84 -5.20 -10.77 -1.71
C LEU A 84 -4.85 -9.33 -2.17
N PRO A 85 -5.71 -8.34 -1.86
CA PRO A 85 -5.61 -7.00 -2.43
C PRO A 85 -4.44 -6.16 -1.92
N ASP A 86 -4.08 -6.31 -0.64
CA ASP A 86 -2.96 -5.60 -0.02
C ASP A 86 -1.64 -6.35 -0.25
N SER A 87 -0.49 -5.69 -0.25
CA SER A 87 0.81 -6.37 -0.38
C SER A 87 1.28 -7.11 0.89
N VAL A 88 2.20 -8.07 0.69
CA VAL A 88 2.93 -8.74 1.79
C VAL A 88 4.10 -7.85 2.23
N VAL A 89 4.19 -7.57 3.53
CA VAL A 89 5.14 -6.57 4.04
C VAL A 89 5.93 -7.01 5.28
N TRP A 90 5.62 -8.15 5.90
CA TRP A 90 6.39 -8.69 7.03
C TRP A 90 7.33 -9.80 6.57
N THR A 91 8.56 -9.40 6.25
CA THR A 91 9.60 -10.35 5.83
C THR A 91 10.50 -10.77 6.99
N HIS A 92 10.85 -9.84 7.88
CA HIS A 92 11.78 -10.09 8.98
C HIS A 92 11.29 -9.50 10.32
N LEU A 93 11.59 -10.20 11.41
CA LEU A 93 11.54 -9.66 12.76
C LEU A 93 12.94 -9.15 13.14
N LEU A 94 13.02 -7.89 13.55
CA LEU A 94 14.25 -7.26 14.01
C LEU A 94 14.28 -7.20 15.53
N SER A 95 15.32 -7.77 16.13
CA SER A 95 15.53 -7.77 17.59
C SER A 95 16.85 -7.08 17.94
N PHE A 96 16.90 -6.46 19.12
CA PHE A 96 18.10 -5.78 19.62
C PHE A 96 19.01 -6.76 20.35
N ASN A 97 20.32 -6.60 20.21
CA ASN A 97 21.31 -7.33 21.00
C ASN A 97 21.62 -6.59 22.32
N SER A 98 20.90 -6.91 23.39
CA SER A 98 21.02 -6.25 24.70
C SER A 98 22.41 -6.30 25.34
N SER A 99 23.35 -7.08 24.80
CA SER A 99 24.75 -7.10 25.22
C SER A 99 25.51 -5.81 24.90
N PHE A 100 25.04 -5.02 23.93
CA PHE A 100 25.68 -3.77 23.53
C PHE A 100 25.08 -2.56 24.25
N LYS A 101 25.91 -1.54 24.50
CA LYS A 101 25.47 -0.30 25.14
C LYS A 101 24.55 0.50 24.22
N ARG A 102 23.64 1.27 24.82
CA ARG A 102 22.59 2.05 24.13
C ARG A 102 23.17 3.01 23.07
N GLU A 103 24.36 3.55 23.27
CA GLU A 103 24.98 4.52 22.35
C GLU A 103 25.32 3.92 20.98
N LYS A 104 25.31 2.58 20.86
CA LYS A 104 25.48 1.87 19.59
C LYS A 104 24.20 1.85 18.74
N TYR A 105 23.05 2.18 19.33
CA TYR A 105 21.74 2.17 18.70
C TYR A 105 21.32 3.57 18.25
N TYR A 106 21.93 4.07 17.18
CA TYR A 106 21.52 5.31 16.55
C TYR A 106 20.93 5.07 15.16
N VAL A 107 19.94 5.88 14.81
CA VAL A 107 19.29 5.85 13.50
C VAL A 107 20.18 6.60 12.51
N LYS A 108 20.71 5.89 11.51
CA LYS A 108 21.46 6.52 10.40
C LYS A 108 20.49 6.99 9.33
N THR A 109 20.93 7.96 8.53
CA THR A 109 20.26 8.32 7.28
C THR A 109 21.05 7.73 6.11
N TYR A 110 20.36 7.20 5.11
CA TYR A 110 20.98 6.67 3.90
C TYR A 110 20.08 6.90 2.68
N PHE A 111 20.67 6.85 1.48
CA PHE A 111 19.92 6.88 0.22
C PHE A 111 19.71 5.45 -0.27
N ALA A 112 18.45 5.07 -0.51
CA ALA A 112 18.09 3.73 -0.97
C ALA A 112 17.96 3.63 -2.50
N TYR A 113 18.79 4.36 -3.25
CA TYR A 113 18.81 4.26 -4.71
C TYR A 113 19.32 2.87 -5.16
N PRO A 114 18.72 2.21 -6.17
CA PRO A 114 17.66 2.71 -7.06
C PRO A 114 16.23 2.46 -6.58
N ASP A 115 16.04 1.75 -5.46
CA ASP A 115 14.72 1.37 -4.91
C ASP A 115 13.87 2.62 -4.60
N PHE A 116 14.51 3.72 -4.18
CA PHE A 116 13.89 5.02 -3.97
C PHE A 116 14.66 6.15 -4.67
N PRO A 117 13.98 7.27 -5.04
CA PRO A 117 14.63 8.44 -5.62
C PRO A 117 15.74 9.00 -4.72
N ARG A 118 16.81 9.55 -5.32
CA ARG A 118 17.94 10.14 -4.56
C ARG A 118 17.55 11.31 -3.67
N SER A 119 16.42 11.97 -3.94
CA SER A 119 15.88 13.05 -3.10
C SER A 119 15.26 12.57 -1.80
N GLN A 120 14.99 11.26 -1.67
CA GLN A 120 14.36 10.66 -0.50
C GLN A 120 15.42 10.07 0.44
N ASN A 121 15.45 10.57 1.68
CA ASN A 121 16.25 9.98 2.74
C ASN A 121 15.50 8.81 3.37
N CYS A 122 16.22 7.70 3.56
CA CYS A 122 15.79 6.57 4.36
C CYS A 122 16.49 6.60 5.72
N TYR A 123 15.84 6.02 6.73
CA TYR A 123 16.30 6.00 8.11
C TYR A 123 16.59 4.57 8.56
N GLY A 124 17.59 4.38 9.42
CA GLY A 124 18.06 3.08 9.85
C GLY A 124 19.27 2.63 9.04
N GLN A 125 19.33 1.35 8.67
CA GLN A 125 20.44 0.80 7.89
C GLN A 125 19.92 0.02 6.68
N ARG A 126 20.58 0.17 5.53
CA ARG A 126 20.20 -0.54 4.30
C ARG A 126 20.27 -2.06 4.45
N ASN A 127 21.27 -2.54 5.18
CA ASN A 127 21.44 -3.97 5.46
C ASN A 127 21.51 -4.19 6.97
N VAL A 128 20.36 -4.44 7.58
CA VAL A 128 20.23 -4.66 9.04
C VAL A 128 20.96 -5.91 9.51
N SER A 129 21.08 -6.92 8.63
CA SER A 129 21.75 -8.19 8.92
C SER A 129 23.29 -8.07 8.97
N MET A 130 23.86 -6.97 8.48
CA MET A 130 25.31 -6.72 8.52
C MET A 130 25.80 -6.06 9.81
N THR A 131 24.95 -5.97 10.84
CA THR A 131 25.28 -5.30 12.10
C THR A 131 25.34 -6.30 13.24
N GLU A 132 26.29 -6.12 14.16
CA GLU A 132 26.39 -6.91 15.39
C GLU A 132 25.35 -6.51 16.46
N HIS A 133 24.74 -5.33 16.28
CA HIS A 133 23.82 -4.73 17.26
C HIS A 133 22.39 -5.25 17.12
N PHE A 134 22.02 -5.82 15.97
CA PHE A 134 20.68 -6.29 15.67
C PHE A 134 20.69 -7.72 15.16
N PHE A 135 19.61 -8.44 15.44
CA PHE A 135 19.32 -9.74 14.84
C PHE A 135 18.12 -9.60 13.91
N ALA A 136 18.28 -10.02 12.66
CA ALA A 136 17.19 -10.12 11.71
C ALA A 136 16.85 -11.60 11.51
N GLN A 137 15.62 -11.98 11.85
CA GLN A 137 15.10 -13.33 11.67
C GLN A 137 13.99 -13.29 10.61
N ASN A 138 13.95 -14.26 9.69
CA ASN A 138 12.84 -14.32 8.75
C ASN A 138 11.54 -14.60 9.50
N VAL A 139 10.47 -13.91 9.14
CA VAL A 139 9.13 -14.17 9.71
C VAL A 139 8.65 -15.58 9.39
N THR A 140 9.07 -16.15 8.25
CA THR A 140 8.76 -17.53 7.83
C THR A 140 9.26 -18.59 8.79
N ASP A 141 10.30 -18.28 9.57
CA ASP A 141 10.96 -19.22 10.47
C ASP A 141 10.34 -19.19 11.89
N LEU A 142 9.37 -18.29 12.11
CA LEU A 142 8.72 -18.06 13.40
C LEU A 142 7.40 -18.86 13.50
N PRO A 143 6.96 -19.21 14.72
CA PRO A 143 5.73 -19.99 14.92
C PRO A 143 4.45 -19.27 14.46
N PHE A 144 4.54 -17.96 14.16
CA PHE A 144 3.46 -17.12 13.68
C PHE A 144 3.66 -16.63 12.24
N ALA A 145 4.45 -17.35 11.42
CA ALA A 145 4.73 -17.01 10.02
C ALA A 145 3.47 -16.67 9.18
N GLY A 146 2.34 -17.36 9.43
CA GLY A 146 1.07 -17.14 8.72
C GLY A 146 0.22 -15.97 9.23
N LEU A 147 0.68 -15.23 10.23
CA LEU A 147 -0.11 -14.18 10.87
C LEU A 147 -0.49 -13.06 9.88
N GLU A 148 0.45 -12.62 9.05
CA GLU A 148 0.19 -11.55 8.08
C GLU A 148 -0.87 -11.95 7.05
N THR A 149 -0.75 -13.15 6.49
CA THR A 149 -1.72 -13.70 5.52
C THR A 149 -3.12 -13.77 6.13
N ASN A 150 -3.23 -14.24 7.37
CA ASN A 150 -4.52 -14.29 8.06
C ASN A 150 -5.12 -12.89 8.27
N LEU A 151 -4.30 -11.92 8.69
CA LEU A 151 -4.76 -10.55 8.88
C LEU A 151 -5.19 -9.89 7.56
N ARG A 152 -4.43 -10.07 6.47
CA ARG A 152 -4.79 -9.58 5.13
C ARG A 152 -6.10 -10.18 4.65
N ARG A 153 -6.29 -11.49 4.85
CA ARG A 153 -7.55 -12.17 4.52
C ARG A 153 -8.74 -11.60 5.31
N PHE A 154 -8.60 -11.44 6.63
CA PHE A 154 -9.68 -10.85 7.44
C PHE A 154 -10.01 -9.41 7.04
N ALA A 155 -9.01 -8.62 6.65
CA ALA A 155 -9.25 -7.27 6.13
C ALA A 155 -10.04 -7.29 4.81
N ALA A 156 -9.71 -8.19 3.89
CA ALA A 156 -10.45 -8.36 2.64
C ALA A 156 -11.90 -8.80 2.90
N GLU A 157 -12.11 -9.82 3.75
CA GLU A 157 -13.43 -10.29 4.17
C GLU A 157 -14.27 -9.15 4.79
N ALA A 158 -13.67 -8.30 5.62
CA ALA A 158 -14.36 -7.17 6.23
C ALA A 158 -14.83 -6.13 5.19
N MET A 159 -14.06 -5.93 4.12
CA MET A 159 -14.44 -5.02 3.03
C MET A 159 -15.56 -5.58 2.16
N GLU A 160 -15.60 -6.89 1.94
CA GLU A 160 -16.73 -7.56 1.27
C GLU A 160 -18.03 -7.40 2.07
N ILE A 161 -17.98 -7.59 3.40
CA ILE A 161 -19.13 -7.41 4.28
C ILE A 161 -19.66 -5.97 4.21
N LYS A 162 -18.77 -4.97 4.19
CA LYS A 162 -19.16 -3.55 4.12
C LYS A 162 -19.88 -3.18 2.82
N GLN A 163 -19.65 -3.94 1.74
CA GLN A 163 -20.27 -3.71 0.43
C GLN A 163 -21.64 -4.40 0.27
N THR A 164 -22.03 -5.25 1.23
CA THR A 164 -23.31 -5.97 1.27
C THR A 164 -24.37 -5.15 2.01
#